data_AF-A0A2K1E0E7-F1
#
_entry.id   AF-A0A2K1E0E7-F1
#
_cell.length_a   1.000
_cell.length_b   1.000
_cell.length_c   1.000
_cell.angle_alpha   90.00
_cell.angle_beta   90.00
_cell.angle_gamma   90.00
#
_symmetry.space_group_name_H-M   'P 1'
#
loop_
_entity.id
_entity.type
_entity.pdbx_description
1 polymer ?
#
loop_
_entity_poly.entity_id
_entity_poly.type
_entity_poly.pdbx_seq_one_letter_code
_entity_poly.pdbx_strand_id
1 'polypeptide(L)'
;MIKFFRKIRYNLMSENKTGKYFKYAIGEIILVVIGILIALQINNWNESRKEQRLLQTYYKQILEDLDEQKKYSAETITQLDSSIASYEVYTKLFETKNLTVNEALDALNKVERITPYLNFRFNTMETLQSTGDIKIIPEDLRNKLITHKSKLDAWTTVNNGNLNVYVTGLLKYGEKGLGTFIPRLNSQPDIKQAIDNHINPIETILTAESAFIIKIYTEKNTCNRLKQVLENIEVMEDIIKQELKEK
;
A
#
# COMPACT_ATOMS: atom_id res chain seq x y z
N MET A 1 -39.91 43.38 6.70
CA MET A 1 -40.90 42.88 5.70
C MET A 1 -42.22 42.39 6.32
N ILE A 2 -42.23 41.65 7.43
CA ILE A 2 -43.46 41.12 8.03
C ILE A 2 -44.50 42.20 8.38
N LYS A 3 -44.11 43.38 8.89
CA LYS A 3 -45.07 44.43 9.31
C LYS A 3 -45.83 45.07 8.14
N PHE A 4 -45.22 45.16 6.95
CA PHE A 4 -45.82 45.78 5.76
C PHE A 4 -46.89 44.88 5.15
N PHE A 5 -46.56 43.61 4.90
CA PHE A 5 -47.52 42.62 4.42
C PHE A 5 -48.62 42.31 5.44
N ARG A 6 -48.31 42.35 6.75
CA ARG A 6 -49.30 42.23 7.82
C ARG A 6 -50.34 43.36 7.78
N LYS A 7 -49.93 44.61 7.52
CA LYS A 7 -50.83 45.77 7.47
C LYS A 7 -51.75 45.70 6.24
N ILE A 8 -51.25 45.21 5.10
CA ILE A 8 -52.03 44.99 3.89
C ILE A 8 -53.08 43.88 4.09
N ARG A 9 -52.71 42.77 4.74
CA ARG A 9 -53.66 41.69 5.08
C ARG A 9 -54.80 42.19 5.97
N TYR A 10 -54.48 42.98 7.00
CA TYR A 10 -55.48 43.50 7.93
C TYR A 10 -56.48 44.41 7.22
N ASN A 11 -55.99 45.31 6.35
CA ASN A 11 -56.84 46.21 5.56
C ASN A 11 -57.72 45.48 4.54
N LEU A 12 -57.25 44.36 3.95
CA LEU A 12 -58.04 43.56 2.99
C LEU A 12 -59.12 42.71 3.68
N MET A 13 -58.90 42.31 4.94
CA MET A 13 -59.89 41.62 5.78
C MET A 13 -61.02 42.58 6.22
N SER A 14 -60.71 43.84 6.53
CA SER A 14 -61.72 44.83 6.95
C SER A 14 -62.68 45.27 5.83
N GLU A 15 -62.33 45.03 4.56
CA GLU A 15 -63.13 45.43 3.39
C GLU A 15 -64.02 44.32 2.79
N ASN A 16 -64.24 43.18 3.47
CA ASN A 16 -64.99 42.00 2.94
C ASN A 16 -64.44 41.41 1.62
N LYS A 17 -63.16 41.64 1.28
CA LYS A 17 -62.51 41.17 0.04
C LYS A 17 -61.76 39.84 0.23
N THR A 18 -62.46 38.80 0.71
CA THR A 18 -61.90 37.47 1.00
C THR A 18 -61.14 36.83 -0.18
N GLY A 19 -61.64 36.97 -1.41
CA GLY A 19 -60.96 36.46 -2.61
C GLY A 19 -59.61 37.13 -2.92
N LYS A 20 -59.45 38.42 -2.61
CA LYS A 20 -58.15 39.11 -2.74
C LYS A 20 -57.20 38.70 -1.62
N TYR A 21 -57.70 38.56 -0.40
CA TYR A 21 -56.94 38.09 0.76
C TYR A 21 -56.25 36.74 0.50
N PHE A 22 -56.96 35.75 -0.04
CA PHE A 22 -56.38 34.44 -0.37
C PHE A 22 -55.24 34.53 -1.40
N LYS A 23 -55.39 35.34 -2.46
CA LYS A 23 -54.34 35.55 -3.47
C LYS A 23 -53.07 36.16 -2.84
N TYR A 24 -53.21 37.12 -1.93
CA TYR A 24 -52.07 37.73 -1.23
C TYR A 24 -51.43 36.78 -0.21
N ALA A 25 -52.22 35.97 0.51
CA ALA A 25 -51.69 34.98 1.44
C ALA A 25 -50.88 33.90 0.72
N ILE A 26 -51.37 33.41 -0.43
CA ILE A 26 -50.64 32.47 -1.30
C ILE A 26 -49.35 33.11 -1.82
N GLY A 27 -49.39 34.36 -2.26
CA GLY A 27 -48.19 35.09 -2.71
C GLY A 27 -47.12 35.21 -1.63
N GLU A 28 -47.49 35.46 -0.37
CA GLU A 28 -46.54 35.51 0.74
C GLU A 28 -45.94 34.14 1.06
N ILE A 29 -46.74 33.07 1.02
CA ILE A 29 -46.24 31.70 1.19
C ILE A 29 -45.24 31.36 0.09
N ILE A 30 -45.55 31.66 -1.17
CA ILE A 30 -44.64 31.43 -2.31
C ILE A 30 -43.33 32.20 -2.13
N LEU A 31 -43.39 33.47 -1.72
CA LEU A 31 -42.21 34.29 -1.50
C LEU A 31 -41.33 33.76 -0.36
N VAL A 32 -41.93 33.29 0.73
CA VAL A 32 -41.21 32.62 1.83
C VAL A 32 -40.57 31.31 1.35
N VAL A 33 -41.30 30.49 0.59
CA VAL A 33 -40.77 29.24 0.02
C VAL A 33 -39.59 29.49 -0.90
N ILE A 34 -39.66 30.49 -1.79
CA ILE A 34 -38.53 30.89 -2.64
C ILE A 34 -37.32 31.32 -1.78
N GLY A 35 -37.55 32.08 -0.71
CA GLY A 35 -36.49 32.48 0.21
C GLY A 35 -35.80 31.27 0.88
N ILE A 36 -36.58 30.29 1.34
CA ILE A 36 -36.06 29.05 1.93
C ILE A 36 -35.27 28.24 0.90
N LEU A 37 -35.79 28.09 -0.32
CA LEU A 37 -35.11 27.37 -1.39
C LEU A 37 -33.78 28.04 -1.75
N ILE A 38 -33.73 29.37 -1.89
CA ILE A 38 -32.48 30.09 -2.15
C ILE A 38 -31.48 29.89 -1.01
N ALA A 39 -31.93 29.98 0.25
CA ALA A 39 -31.07 29.75 1.40
C ALA A 39 -30.50 28.32 1.42
N LEU A 40 -31.33 27.31 1.13
CA LEU A 40 -30.90 25.91 1.02
C LEU A 40 -29.92 25.73 -0.14
N GLN A 41 -30.16 26.36 -1.30
CA GLN A 41 -29.25 26.28 -2.45
C GLN A 41 -27.89 26.91 -2.16
N ILE A 42 -27.85 28.06 -1.49
CA ILE A 42 -26.59 28.70 -1.07
C ILE A 42 -25.83 27.80 -0.10
N ASN A 43 -26.53 27.17 0.86
CA ASN A 43 -25.93 26.24 1.80
C ASN A 43 -25.35 25.00 1.10
N ASN A 44 -26.12 24.36 0.21
CA ASN A 44 -25.69 23.19 -0.56
C ASN A 44 -24.49 23.51 -1.45
N TRP A 45 -24.47 24.68 -2.07
CA TRP A 45 -23.34 25.12 -2.89
C TRP A 45 -22.07 25.36 -2.08
N ASN A 46 -22.20 25.97 -0.89
CA ASN A 46 -21.07 26.15 0.02
C ASN A 46 -20.52 24.80 0.51
N GLU A 47 -21.40 23.83 0.79
CA GLU A 47 -20.99 22.49 1.21
C GLU A 47 -20.29 21.74 0.08
N SER A 48 -20.85 21.77 -1.13
CA SER A 48 -20.21 21.19 -2.32
C SER A 48 -18.83 21.79 -2.59
N ARG A 49 -18.64 23.10 -2.41
CA ARG A 49 -17.33 23.75 -2.53
C ARG A 49 -16.32 23.26 -1.51
N LYS A 50 -16.73 23.03 -0.26
CA LYS A 50 -15.85 22.50 0.79
C LYS A 50 -15.47 21.06 0.47
N GLU A 51 -16.42 20.24 0.07
CA GLU A 51 -16.19 18.84 -0.33
C GLU A 51 -15.21 18.75 -1.49
N GLN A 52 -15.36 19.59 -2.52
CA GLN A 52 -14.42 19.65 -3.65
C GLN A 52 -12.99 20.05 -3.23
N ARG A 53 -12.84 21.01 -2.31
CA ARG A 53 -11.52 21.37 -1.77
C ARG A 53 -10.90 20.22 -0.97
N LEU A 54 -11.70 19.52 -0.18
CA LEU A 54 -11.26 18.36 0.58
C LEU A 54 -10.83 17.22 -0.35
N LEU A 55 -11.61 16.94 -1.40
CA LEU A 55 -11.26 15.96 -2.43
C LEU A 55 -9.92 16.29 -3.11
N GLN A 56 -9.68 17.55 -3.48
CA GLN A 56 -8.41 17.98 -4.05
C GLN A 56 -7.23 17.78 -3.09
N THR A 57 -7.43 18.02 -1.79
CA THR A 57 -6.41 17.73 -0.77
C THR A 57 -6.10 16.24 -0.72
N TYR A 58 -7.12 15.38 -0.71
CA TYR A 58 -6.93 13.95 -0.71
C TYR A 58 -6.26 13.44 -1.99
N TYR A 59 -6.59 13.98 -3.16
CA TYR A 59 -5.89 13.63 -4.40
C TYR A 59 -4.38 13.90 -4.31
N LYS A 60 -3.96 15.04 -3.74
CA LYS A 60 -2.54 15.32 -3.56
C LYS A 60 -1.88 14.34 -2.60
N GLN A 61 -2.51 14.06 -1.47
CA GLN A 61 -2.00 13.11 -0.47
C GLN A 61 -1.92 11.67 -1.02
N ILE A 62 -2.93 11.24 -1.80
CA ILE A 62 -2.90 9.95 -2.48
C ILE A 62 -1.73 9.89 -3.47
N LEU A 63 -1.53 10.94 -4.28
CA LEU A 63 -0.39 10.99 -5.21
C LEU A 63 0.96 10.94 -4.49
N GLU A 64 1.09 11.60 -3.34
CA GLU A 64 2.30 11.54 -2.50
C GLU A 64 2.55 10.11 -1.97
N ASP A 65 1.52 9.46 -1.42
CA ASP A 65 1.60 8.07 -0.93
C ASP A 65 1.93 7.09 -2.08
N LEU A 66 1.38 7.30 -3.27
CA LEU A 66 1.64 6.49 -4.46
C LEU A 66 3.07 6.67 -4.99
N ASP A 67 3.62 7.89 -4.93
CA ASP A 67 5.00 8.18 -5.31
C ASP A 67 6.00 7.53 -4.35
N GLU A 68 5.76 7.58 -3.04
CA GLU A 68 6.56 6.88 -2.04
C GLU A 68 6.55 5.37 -2.29
N GLN A 69 5.37 4.79 -2.56
CA GLN A 69 5.23 3.37 -2.88
C GLN A 69 5.98 2.98 -4.18
N LYS A 70 5.99 3.84 -5.21
CA LYS A 70 6.77 3.59 -6.43
C LYS A 70 8.26 3.55 -6.15
N LYS A 71 8.79 4.54 -5.43
CA LYS A 71 10.21 4.60 -5.05
C LYS A 71 10.61 3.36 -4.26
N TYR A 72 9.85 3.04 -3.22
CA TYR A 72 10.05 1.85 -2.41
C TYR A 72 10.05 0.56 -3.26
N SER A 73 9.10 0.44 -4.18
CA SER A 73 8.98 -0.74 -5.06
C SER A 73 10.19 -0.88 -5.99
N ALA A 74 10.65 0.22 -6.61
CA ALA A 74 11.79 0.21 -7.52
C ALA A 74 13.11 -0.11 -6.81
N GLU A 75 13.33 0.46 -5.62
CA GLU A 75 14.48 0.16 -4.77
C GLU A 75 14.49 -1.30 -4.33
N THR A 76 13.32 -1.81 -3.93
CA THR A 76 13.15 -3.21 -3.51
C THR A 76 13.41 -4.17 -4.69
N ILE A 77 12.89 -3.90 -5.89
CA ILE A 77 13.19 -4.69 -7.09
C ILE A 77 14.71 -4.77 -7.31
N THR A 78 15.42 -3.65 -7.23
CA THR A 78 16.87 -3.60 -7.45
C THR A 78 17.63 -4.48 -6.45
N GLN A 79 17.24 -4.44 -5.17
CA GLN A 79 17.84 -5.30 -4.13
C GLN A 79 17.57 -6.79 -4.41
N LEU A 80 16.34 -7.12 -4.78
CA LEU A 80 15.94 -8.50 -5.06
C LEU A 80 16.65 -9.06 -6.29
N ASP A 81 16.79 -8.27 -7.36
CA ASP A 81 17.48 -8.70 -8.58
C ASP A 81 18.97 -9.02 -8.29
N SER A 82 19.65 -8.22 -7.45
CA SER A 82 21.00 -8.53 -6.96
C SER A 82 21.04 -9.85 -6.19
N SER A 83 20.11 -10.03 -5.25
CA SER A 83 20.04 -11.21 -4.39
C SER A 83 19.79 -12.49 -5.20
N ILE A 84 18.86 -12.41 -6.17
CA ILE A 84 18.54 -13.50 -7.11
C ILE A 84 19.77 -13.83 -7.97
N ALA A 85 20.45 -12.82 -8.53
CA ALA A 85 21.63 -13.01 -9.34
C ALA A 85 22.76 -13.72 -8.55
N SER A 86 22.94 -13.39 -7.26
CA SER A 86 23.93 -14.06 -6.41
C SER A 86 23.66 -15.57 -6.27
N TYR A 87 22.39 -15.98 -6.18
CA TYR A 87 21.99 -17.38 -6.10
C TYR A 87 22.09 -18.09 -7.46
N GLU A 88 21.81 -17.39 -8.54
CA GLU A 88 21.98 -17.91 -9.90
C GLU A 88 23.46 -18.19 -10.22
N VAL A 89 24.37 -17.31 -9.78
CA VAL A 89 25.81 -17.57 -9.85
C VAL A 89 26.19 -18.83 -9.07
N TYR A 90 25.66 -18.97 -7.85
CA TYR A 90 25.91 -20.15 -7.00
C TYR A 90 25.43 -21.45 -7.67
N THR A 91 24.18 -21.51 -8.10
CA THR A 91 23.61 -22.70 -8.75
C THR A 91 24.32 -23.04 -10.07
N LYS A 92 24.76 -22.04 -10.83
CA LYS A 92 25.52 -22.25 -12.08
C LYS A 92 26.85 -22.98 -11.87
N LEU A 93 27.47 -22.86 -10.68
CA LEU A 93 28.69 -23.60 -10.37
C LEU A 93 28.47 -25.11 -10.36
N PHE A 94 27.31 -25.58 -9.89
CA PHE A 94 26.96 -27.00 -9.87
C PHE A 94 26.67 -27.56 -11.27
N GLU A 95 26.24 -26.72 -12.20
CA GLU A 95 26.05 -27.13 -13.60
C GLU A 95 27.37 -27.24 -14.37
N THR A 96 28.39 -26.49 -13.95
CA THR A 96 29.62 -26.29 -14.74
C THR A 96 30.85 -26.97 -14.15
N LYS A 97 30.79 -27.41 -12.89
CA LYS A 97 31.92 -28.00 -12.16
C LYS A 97 31.47 -29.15 -11.27
N ASN A 98 32.34 -30.14 -11.10
CA ASN A 98 32.21 -31.14 -10.05
C ASN A 98 32.87 -30.58 -8.77
N LEU A 99 32.08 -29.93 -7.91
CA LEU A 99 32.57 -29.24 -6.72
C LEU A 99 32.91 -30.23 -5.60
N THR A 100 34.02 -29.98 -4.91
CA THR A 100 34.24 -30.55 -3.58
C THR A 100 33.25 -29.95 -2.57
N VAL A 101 33.06 -30.65 -1.44
CA VAL A 101 32.19 -30.18 -0.35
C VAL A 101 32.60 -28.78 0.15
N ASN A 102 33.89 -28.52 0.27
CA ASN A 102 34.39 -27.22 0.72
C ASN A 102 34.14 -26.13 -0.31
N GLU A 103 34.32 -26.40 -1.61
CA GLU A 103 34.00 -25.44 -2.67
C GLU A 103 32.51 -25.11 -2.70
N ALA A 104 31.64 -26.10 -2.47
CA ALA A 104 30.20 -25.89 -2.36
C ALA A 104 29.84 -25.01 -1.16
N LEU A 105 30.42 -25.27 0.02
CA LEU A 105 30.23 -24.45 1.22
C LEU A 105 30.73 -23.01 1.02
N ASP A 106 31.90 -22.83 0.40
CA ASP A 106 32.46 -21.51 0.10
C ASP A 106 31.60 -20.74 -0.90
N ALA A 107 31.06 -21.41 -1.92
CA ALA A 107 30.14 -20.81 -2.87
C ALA A 107 28.81 -20.42 -2.19
N LEU A 108 28.26 -21.29 -1.36
CA LEU A 108 27.03 -21.05 -0.59
C LEU A 108 27.18 -19.85 0.36
N ASN A 109 28.35 -19.70 0.98
CA ASN A 109 28.63 -18.57 1.88
C ASN A 109 28.70 -17.21 1.16
N LYS A 110 28.86 -17.19 -0.17
CA LYS A 110 28.86 -15.98 -1.00
C LYS A 110 27.45 -15.57 -1.46
N VAL A 111 26.45 -16.44 -1.30
CA VAL A 111 25.06 -16.12 -1.64
C VAL A 111 24.56 -15.03 -0.69
N GLU A 112 23.90 -14.02 -1.26
CA GLU A 112 23.33 -12.92 -0.49
C GLU A 112 22.24 -13.44 0.46
N ARG A 113 22.43 -13.17 1.75
CA ARG A 113 21.54 -13.68 2.81
C ARG A 113 20.43 -12.71 3.17
N ILE A 114 20.61 -11.42 2.87
CA ILE A 114 19.67 -10.36 3.22
C ILE A 114 18.58 -10.33 2.15
N THR A 115 17.34 -10.27 2.61
CA THR A 115 16.16 -10.02 1.79
C THR A 115 15.30 -8.99 2.51
N PRO A 116 14.69 -8.04 1.79
CA PRO A 116 13.90 -6.98 2.41
C PRO A 116 12.65 -7.55 3.11
N TYR A 117 12.35 -6.98 4.28
CA TYR A 117 11.06 -7.15 4.93
C TYR A 117 10.09 -6.14 4.33
N LEU A 118 8.96 -6.61 3.78
CA LEU A 118 8.04 -5.72 3.07
C LEU A 118 7.21 -4.89 4.05
N ASN A 119 7.09 -3.59 3.77
CA ASN A 119 6.28 -2.68 4.56
C ASN A 119 5.73 -1.54 3.68
N PHE A 120 4.57 -1.76 3.07
CA PHE A 120 3.86 -0.73 2.32
C PHE A 120 3.02 0.12 3.25
N ARG A 121 3.17 1.44 3.16
CA ARG A 121 2.34 2.40 3.89
C ARG A 121 1.35 3.05 2.93
N PHE A 122 0.13 3.27 3.40
CA PHE A 122 -0.90 4.00 2.68
C PHE A 122 -1.73 4.86 3.65
N ASN A 123 -1.06 5.85 4.25
CA ASN A 123 -1.61 6.64 5.37
C ASN A 123 -2.88 7.39 4.99
N THR A 124 -2.96 7.88 3.75
CA THR A 124 -4.15 8.58 3.26
C THR A 124 -5.36 7.65 3.20
N MET A 125 -5.16 6.38 2.85
CA MET A 125 -6.24 5.39 2.83
C MET A 125 -6.78 5.11 4.24
N GLU A 126 -5.90 5.02 5.24
CA GLU A 126 -6.29 4.86 6.65
C GLU A 126 -7.09 6.08 7.16
N THR A 127 -6.66 7.28 6.77
CA THR A 127 -7.38 8.52 7.06
C THR A 127 -8.76 8.52 6.43
N LEU A 128 -8.86 8.26 5.12
CA LEU A 128 -10.12 8.20 4.38
C LEU A 128 -11.11 7.19 4.97
N GLN A 129 -10.62 6.03 5.44
CA GLN A 129 -11.45 5.01 6.07
C GLN A 129 -11.92 5.41 7.48
N SER A 130 -11.02 5.97 8.29
CA SER A 130 -11.33 6.34 9.68
C SER A 130 -12.22 7.57 9.79
N THR A 131 -12.08 8.55 8.89
CA THR A 131 -12.96 9.74 8.84
C THR A 131 -14.28 9.48 8.12
N GLY A 132 -14.35 8.42 7.31
CA GLY A 132 -15.47 8.15 6.41
C GLY A 132 -15.48 9.03 5.17
N ASP A 133 -14.42 9.82 4.94
CA ASP A 133 -14.27 10.66 3.75
C ASP A 133 -14.03 9.86 2.48
N ILE A 134 -13.73 8.56 2.59
CA ILE A 134 -13.63 7.66 1.44
C ILE A 134 -14.84 7.76 0.50
N LYS A 135 -16.03 8.12 1.01
CA LYS A 135 -17.26 8.31 0.24
C LYS A 135 -17.18 9.44 -0.79
N ILE A 136 -16.32 10.44 -0.59
CA ILE A 136 -16.19 11.60 -1.49
C ILE A 136 -15.26 11.30 -2.67
N ILE A 137 -14.46 10.24 -2.58
CA ILE A 137 -13.64 9.75 -3.69
C ILE A 137 -14.57 9.10 -4.73
N PRO A 138 -14.42 9.40 -6.04
CA PRO A 138 -15.19 8.77 -7.10
C PRO A 138 -15.13 7.25 -7.02
N GLU A 139 -16.24 6.59 -7.33
CA GLU A 139 -16.41 5.15 -7.10
C GLU A 139 -15.35 4.28 -7.78
N ASP A 140 -15.00 4.58 -9.04
CA ASP A 140 -13.98 3.84 -9.77
C ASP A 140 -12.61 3.92 -9.08
N LEU A 141 -12.13 5.13 -8.79
CA LEU A 141 -10.88 5.36 -8.08
C LEU A 141 -10.89 4.75 -6.67
N ARG A 142 -11.99 4.95 -5.93
CA ARG A 142 -12.19 4.40 -4.59
C ARG A 142 -12.03 2.88 -4.56
N ASN A 143 -12.68 2.18 -5.50
CA ASN A 143 -12.61 0.72 -5.58
C ASN A 143 -11.19 0.23 -5.94
N LYS A 144 -10.48 0.96 -6.82
CA LYS A 144 -9.07 0.66 -7.15
C LYS A 144 -8.16 0.85 -5.94
N LEU A 145 -8.29 1.95 -5.20
CA LEU A 145 -7.50 2.23 -4.00
C LEU A 145 -7.70 1.17 -2.92
N ILE A 146 -8.96 0.80 -2.64
CA ILE A 146 -9.30 -0.26 -1.69
C ILE A 146 -8.69 -1.59 -2.12
N THR A 147 -8.88 -1.96 -3.39
CA THR A 147 -8.35 -3.23 -3.92
C THR A 147 -6.82 -3.27 -3.88
N HIS A 148 -6.16 -2.17 -4.24
CA HIS A 148 -4.71 -2.03 -4.19
C HIS A 148 -4.19 -2.23 -2.77
N LYS A 149 -4.76 -1.50 -1.79
CA LYS A 149 -4.39 -1.65 -0.38
C LYS A 149 -4.59 -3.08 0.12
N SER A 150 -5.77 -3.68 -0.10
CA SER A 150 -6.05 -5.03 0.38
C SER A 150 -5.13 -6.09 -0.24
N LYS A 151 -4.78 -5.95 -1.52
CA LYS A 151 -3.81 -6.84 -2.18
C LYS A 151 -2.41 -6.68 -1.60
N LEU A 152 -1.96 -5.43 -1.37
CA LEU A 152 -0.66 -5.16 -0.75
C LEU A 152 -0.57 -5.74 0.67
N ASP A 153 -1.60 -5.55 1.49
CA ASP A 153 -1.64 -6.03 2.88
C ASP A 153 -1.57 -7.57 2.94
N ALA A 154 -2.40 -8.24 2.14
CA ALA A 154 -2.44 -9.70 2.07
C ALA A 154 -1.10 -10.28 1.56
N TRP A 155 -0.55 -9.69 0.50
CA TRP A 155 0.71 -10.13 -0.06
C TRP A 155 1.89 -9.89 0.90
N THR A 156 1.94 -8.74 1.57
CA THR A 156 2.98 -8.41 2.55
C THR A 156 3.01 -9.44 3.69
N THR A 157 1.83 -9.86 4.16
CA THR A 157 1.71 -10.89 5.19
C THR A 157 2.30 -12.23 4.74
N VAL A 158 1.96 -12.69 3.52
CA VAL A 158 2.50 -13.93 2.97
C VAL A 158 4.01 -13.85 2.74
N ASN A 159 4.49 -12.75 2.15
CA ASN A 159 5.91 -12.55 1.90
C ASN A 159 6.73 -12.59 3.19
N ASN A 160 6.28 -11.85 4.21
CA ASN A 160 6.99 -11.77 5.48
C ASN A 160 6.88 -13.08 6.28
N GLY A 161 5.79 -13.83 6.12
CA GLY A 161 5.68 -15.21 6.60
C GLY A 161 6.75 -16.13 6.00
N ASN A 162 6.94 -16.08 4.69
CA ASN A 162 7.99 -16.86 4.01
C ASN A 162 9.40 -16.43 4.47
N LEU A 163 9.61 -15.13 4.69
CA LEU A 163 10.87 -14.62 5.23
C LEU A 163 11.16 -15.20 6.62
N ASN A 164 10.16 -15.29 7.49
CA ASN A 164 10.34 -15.93 8.80
C ASN A 164 10.74 -17.41 8.68
N VAL A 165 10.16 -18.14 7.71
CA VAL A 165 10.54 -19.53 7.41
C VAL A 165 11.99 -19.61 6.93
N TYR A 166 12.40 -18.71 6.03
CA TYR A 166 13.79 -18.63 5.57
C TYR A 166 14.77 -18.32 6.72
N VAL A 167 14.48 -17.33 7.55
CA VAL A 167 15.31 -16.98 8.72
C VAL A 167 15.43 -18.16 9.68
N THR A 168 14.34 -18.89 9.91
CA THR A 168 14.35 -20.11 10.73
C THR A 168 15.24 -21.19 10.10
N GLY A 169 15.20 -21.35 8.78
CA GLY A 169 16.08 -22.27 8.06
C GLY A 169 17.56 -21.86 8.14
N LEU A 170 17.87 -20.56 8.04
CA LEU A 170 19.22 -20.05 8.24
C LEU A 170 19.73 -20.23 9.66
N LEU A 171 18.86 -20.12 10.66
CA LEU A 171 19.23 -20.40 12.05
C LEU A 171 19.67 -21.85 12.20
N LYS A 172 18.87 -22.80 11.67
CA LYS A 172 19.21 -24.23 11.67
C LYS A 172 20.51 -24.52 10.91
N TYR A 173 20.74 -23.81 9.80
CA TYR A 173 22.02 -23.89 9.09
C TYR A 173 23.19 -23.46 10.00
N GLY A 174 23.06 -22.33 10.70
CA GLY A 174 24.07 -21.83 11.62
C GLY A 174 24.32 -22.74 12.83
N GLU A 175 23.28 -23.37 13.37
CA GLU A 175 23.37 -24.33 14.48
C GLU A 175 24.22 -25.56 14.13
N LYS A 176 24.31 -25.92 12.84
CA LYS A 176 25.14 -27.03 12.36
C LYS A 176 26.63 -26.70 12.27
N GLY A 177 27.06 -25.54 12.78
CA GLY A 177 28.47 -25.19 12.96
C GLY A 177 29.20 -24.77 11.68
N LEU A 178 28.50 -24.73 10.54
CA LEU A 178 29.06 -24.29 9.26
C LEU A 178 28.40 -22.97 8.83
N GLY A 179 29.23 -22.00 8.47
CA GLY A 179 28.83 -20.61 8.21
C GLY A 179 30.03 -19.66 8.38
N THR A 180 29.81 -18.46 8.93
CA THR A 180 30.89 -17.47 9.21
C THR A 180 31.92 -17.95 10.24
N PHE A 181 31.67 -19.07 10.90
CA PHE A 181 32.61 -19.69 11.83
C PHE A 181 33.75 -20.41 11.11
N ILE A 182 33.51 -20.98 9.92
CA ILE A 182 34.50 -21.80 9.19
C ILE A 182 35.80 -21.08 8.89
N PRO A 183 35.80 -19.84 8.36
CA PRO A 183 37.04 -19.11 8.14
C PRO A 183 37.85 -18.87 9.42
N ARG A 184 37.18 -18.75 10.58
CA ARG A 184 37.85 -18.54 11.88
C ARG A 184 38.51 -19.83 12.41
N LEU A 185 37.98 -20.99 12.05
CA LEU A 185 38.55 -22.29 12.45
C LEU A 185 39.88 -22.59 11.79
N ASN A 186 40.17 -21.99 10.64
CA ASN A 186 41.48 -22.13 9.99
C ASN A 186 42.63 -21.65 10.87
N SER A 187 42.37 -20.71 11.79
CA SER A 187 43.35 -20.20 12.76
C SER A 187 43.23 -20.86 14.14
N GLN A 188 42.44 -21.92 14.29
CA GLN A 188 42.10 -22.55 15.57
C GLN A 188 42.11 -24.09 15.46
N PRO A 189 43.29 -24.73 15.33
CA PRO A 189 43.42 -26.16 15.01
C PRO A 189 42.77 -27.07 16.06
N ASP A 190 42.92 -26.77 17.35
CA ASP A 190 42.35 -27.60 18.43
C ASP A 190 40.81 -27.54 18.42
N ILE A 191 40.24 -26.35 18.20
CA ILE A 191 38.78 -26.18 18.09
C ILE A 191 38.27 -26.88 16.84
N LYS A 192 38.97 -26.72 15.71
CA LYS A 192 38.64 -27.39 14.45
C LYS A 192 38.61 -28.92 14.63
N GLN A 193 39.65 -29.49 15.21
CA GLN A 193 39.72 -30.93 15.50
C GLN A 193 38.59 -31.38 16.44
N ALA A 194 38.26 -30.58 17.46
CA ALA A 194 37.21 -30.91 18.42
C ALA A 194 35.81 -30.96 17.76
N ILE A 195 35.56 -30.14 16.75
CA ILE A 195 34.23 -30.06 16.10
C ILE A 195 34.13 -30.86 14.80
N ASP A 196 35.25 -31.22 14.16
CA ASP A 196 35.26 -31.95 12.88
C ASP A 196 34.47 -33.28 12.98
N ASN A 197 34.44 -33.92 14.15
CA ASN A 197 33.67 -35.14 14.40
C ASN A 197 32.17 -34.91 14.66
N HIS A 198 31.74 -33.67 14.88
CA HIS A 198 30.36 -33.30 15.20
C HIS A 198 29.64 -32.58 14.06
N ILE A 199 30.37 -32.21 13.00
CA ILE A 199 29.83 -31.51 11.84
C ILE A 199 29.58 -32.51 10.71
N ASN A 200 28.39 -32.46 10.12
CA ASN A 200 28.06 -33.15 8.88
C ASN A 200 27.90 -32.14 7.73
N PRO A 201 28.93 -31.93 6.90
CA PRO A 201 28.92 -30.91 5.85
C PRO A 201 27.77 -31.04 4.84
N ILE A 202 27.41 -32.28 4.47
CA ILE A 202 26.35 -32.53 3.49
C ILE A 202 25.00 -32.16 4.09
N GLU A 203 24.72 -32.59 5.33
CA GLU A 203 23.49 -32.24 6.01
C GLU A 203 23.34 -30.72 6.20
N THR A 204 24.45 -30.02 6.42
CA THR A 204 24.45 -28.57 6.53
C THR A 204 24.16 -27.88 5.20
N ILE A 205 24.77 -28.34 4.09
CA ILE A 205 24.45 -27.83 2.76
C ILE A 205 22.95 -28.02 2.48
N LEU A 206 22.41 -29.22 2.70
CA LEU A 206 20.99 -29.51 2.48
C LEU A 206 20.06 -28.63 3.32
N THR A 207 20.46 -28.34 4.56
CA THR A 207 19.71 -27.43 5.44
C THR A 207 19.69 -26.01 4.89
N ALA A 208 20.83 -25.51 4.41
CA ALA A 208 20.91 -24.20 3.78
C ALA A 208 20.09 -24.12 2.49
N GLU A 209 20.22 -25.13 1.62
CA GLU A 209 19.47 -25.21 0.36
C GLU A 209 17.97 -25.13 0.60
N SER A 210 17.47 -25.86 1.59
CA SER A 210 16.05 -25.82 1.95
C SER A 210 15.58 -24.41 2.32
N ALA A 211 16.42 -23.62 2.98
CA ALA A 211 16.12 -22.23 3.31
C ALA A 211 16.17 -21.33 2.06
N PHE A 212 17.23 -21.45 1.26
CA PHE A 212 17.42 -20.63 0.06
C PHE A 212 16.35 -20.86 -1.01
N ILE A 213 15.82 -22.08 -1.13
CA ILE A 213 14.69 -22.37 -2.03
C ILE A 213 13.47 -21.50 -1.68
N ILE A 214 13.12 -21.39 -0.39
CA ILE A 214 12.00 -20.55 0.06
C ILE A 214 12.28 -19.07 -0.19
N LYS A 215 13.50 -18.61 0.09
CA LYS A 215 13.92 -17.23 -0.20
C LYS A 215 13.76 -16.92 -1.68
N ILE A 216 14.40 -17.69 -2.56
CA ILE A 216 14.46 -17.40 -4.00
C ILE A 216 13.08 -17.50 -4.66
N TYR A 217 12.27 -18.48 -4.25
CA TYR A 217 10.88 -18.53 -4.66
C TYR A 217 10.13 -17.25 -4.27
N THR A 218 10.32 -16.78 -3.04
CA THR A 218 9.67 -15.57 -2.52
C THR A 218 10.15 -14.32 -3.24
N GLU A 219 11.46 -14.16 -3.43
CA GLU A 219 12.07 -13.00 -4.08
C GLU A 219 11.67 -12.86 -5.56
N LYS A 220 11.74 -13.95 -6.34
CA LYS A 220 11.33 -13.95 -7.76
C LYS A 220 9.86 -13.57 -7.91
N ASN A 221 9.02 -14.15 -7.05
CA ASN A 221 7.62 -13.78 -6.98
C ASN A 221 7.45 -12.31 -6.61
N THR A 222 8.12 -11.83 -5.58
CA THR A 222 8.03 -10.45 -5.09
C THR A 222 8.45 -9.44 -6.17
N CYS A 223 9.52 -9.69 -6.92
CA CYS A 223 9.91 -8.86 -8.06
C CYS A 223 8.79 -8.75 -9.10
N ASN A 224 8.12 -9.87 -9.45
CA ASN A 224 6.98 -9.85 -10.36
C ASN A 224 5.77 -9.09 -9.81
N ARG A 225 5.45 -9.25 -8.51
CA ARG A 225 4.34 -8.52 -7.87
C ARG A 225 4.64 -7.02 -7.83
N LEU A 226 5.87 -6.62 -7.52
CA LEU A 226 6.28 -5.21 -7.49
C LEU A 226 6.12 -4.53 -8.85
N LYS A 227 6.42 -5.23 -9.96
CA LYS A 227 6.17 -4.72 -11.31
C LYS A 227 4.68 -4.45 -11.56
N GLN A 228 3.81 -5.37 -11.14
CA GLN A 228 2.35 -5.16 -11.22
C GLN A 228 1.87 -4.03 -10.30
N VAL A 229 2.49 -3.85 -9.13
CA VAL A 229 2.20 -2.72 -8.23
C VAL A 229 2.51 -1.40 -8.92
N LEU A 230 3.65 -1.28 -9.60
CA LEU A 230 4.01 -0.08 -10.36
C LEU A 230 2.97 0.23 -11.46
N GLU A 231 2.57 -0.77 -12.25
CA GLU A 231 1.52 -0.62 -13.27
C GLU A 231 0.18 -0.16 -12.68
N ASN A 232 -0.25 -0.74 -11.55
CA ASN A 232 -1.49 -0.33 -10.88
C ASN A 232 -1.41 1.09 -10.35
N ILE A 233 -0.25 1.52 -9.85
CA ILE A 233 -0.03 2.89 -9.39
C ILE A 233 -0.18 3.86 -10.56
N GLU A 234 0.44 3.59 -11.71
CA GLU A 234 0.33 4.44 -12.90
C GLU A 234 -1.13 4.66 -13.32
N VAL A 235 -1.94 3.60 -13.34
CA VAL A 235 -3.38 3.69 -13.65
C VAL A 235 -4.11 4.60 -12.67
N MET A 236 -3.85 4.47 -11.36
CA MET A 236 -4.50 5.31 -10.36
C MET A 236 -4.06 6.77 -10.46
N GLU A 237 -2.77 7.02 -10.73
CA GLU A 237 -2.26 8.37 -10.94
C GLU A 237 -2.90 9.04 -12.14
N ASP A 238 -3.07 8.32 -13.25
CA ASP A 238 -3.67 8.88 -14.46
C ASP A 238 -5.13 9.28 -14.24
N ILE A 239 -5.90 8.47 -13.50
CA ILE A 239 -7.27 8.80 -13.10
C ILE A 239 -7.29 10.10 -12.27
N ILE A 240 -6.43 10.20 -11.25
CA ILE A 240 -6.37 11.38 -10.39
C ILE A 240 -5.92 12.62 -11.19
N LYS A 241 -4.94 12.47 -12.09
CA LYS A 241 -4.46 13.57 -12.95
C LYS A 241 -5.54 14.04 -13.93
N GLN A 242 -6.38 13.16 -14.45
CA GLN A 242 -7.53 13.53 -15.29
C GLN A 242 -8.56 14.32 -14.48
N GLU A 243 -8.95 13.79 -13.31
CA GLU A 243 -9.88 14.43 -12.37
C GLU A 243 -9.41 15.82 -11.90
N LEU A 244 -8.10 16.04 -11.79
CA LEU A 244 -7.50 17.33 -11.46
C LEU A 244 -7.45 18.31 -12.65
N LYS A 245 -7.47 17.82 -13.90
CA LYS A 245 -7.45 18.65 -15.13
C LYS A 245 -8.84 19.08 -15.58
N GLU A 246 -9.88 18.31 -15.25
CA GLU A 246 -11.27 18.57 -15.66
C GLU A 246 -11.98 19.65 -14.81
N LYS A 247 -11.29 20.33 -13.90
CA LYS A 247 -11.85 21.33 -12.97
C LYS A 247 -11.05 22.62 -12.95
#